data_AF-A0A7Y0PNK2-F1
#
_entry.id   AF-A0A7Y0PNK2-F1
#
_cell.length_a   1.000
_cell.length_b   1.000
_cell.length_c   1.000
_cell.angle_alpha   90.00
_cell.angle_beta   90.00
_cell.angle_gamma   90.00
#
_symmetry.space_group_name_H-M   'P 1'
#
loop_
_entity.id
_entity.type
_entity.pdbx_description
1 polymer ?
#
loop_
_entity_poly.entity_id
_entity_poly.type
_entity_poly.pdbx_seq_one_letter_code
_entity_poly.pdbx_strand_id
1 'polypeptide(L)'
;MLPDYLLAFTIWLLIALTWMPVYIHVLKQLEDSAQSKFVHELFYQYLMEVKLGEAEKGISSIEKKEQTYPIFWEEDNKVCIQYENVFQQSKKICDVWTE
;
A
#
# COMPACT_ATOMS: atom_id res chain seq x y z
N MET A 1 -2.47 -25.59 44.26
CA MET A 1 -1.17 -25.16 43.69
C MET A 1 -1.04 -25.57 42.22
N LEU A 2 -0.81 -26.84 41.89
CA LEU A 2 -0.69 -27.31 40.49
C LEU A 2 -1.89 -26.95 39.57
N PRO A 3 -3.17 -27.11 40.01
CA PRO A 3 -4.31 -26.69 39.20
C PRO A 3 -4.40 -25.17 39.03
N ASP A 4 -3.96 -24.38 40.02
CA ASP A 4 -3.99 -22.90 39.93
C ASP A 4 -3.00 -22.40 38.86
N TYR A 5 -1.83 -23.02 38.76
CA TYR A 5 -0.85 -22.71 37.72
C TYR A 5 -1.34 -23.09 36.32
N LEU A 6 -2.01 -24.24 36.18
CA LEU A 6 -2.62 -24.64 34.91
C LEU A 6 -3.71 -23.67 34.48
N LEU A 7 -4.55 -23.23 35.42
CA LEU A 7 -5.62 -22.28 35.16
C LEU A 7 -5.05 -20.92 34.73
N ALA A 8 -4.05 -20.40 35.44
CA ALA A 8 -3.35 -19.18 35.06
C ALA A 8 -2.72 -19.28 33.66
N PHE A 9 -2.07 -20.40 33.35
CA PHE A 9 -1.46 -20.62 32.04
C PHE A 9 -2.49 -20.63 30.91
N THR A 10 -3.63 -21.29 31.09
CA THR A 10 -4.72 -21.30 30.08
C THR A 10 -5.31 -19.92 29.84
N ILE A 11 -5.45 -19.09 30.87
CA ILE A 11 -5.90 -17.70 30.74
C ILE A 11 -4.91 -16.90 29.90
N TRP A 12 -3.61 -17.01 30.18
CA TRP A 12 -2.57 -16.36 29.38
C TRP A 12 -2.56 -16.81 27.92
N LEU A 13 -2.78 -18.11 27.68
CA LEU A 13 -2.84 -18.68 26.34
C LEU A 13 -4.05 -18.16 25.56
N LEU A 14 -5.21 -18.08 26.21
CA LEU A 14 -6.44 -17.50 25.62
C LEU A 14 -6.25 -16.02 25.30
N ILE A 15 -5.64 -15.25 26.21
CA ILE A 15 -5.32 -13.84 25.95
C ILE A 15 -4.39 -13.75 24.73
N ALA A 16 -3.27 -14.49 24.72
CA ALA A 16 -2.34 -14.45 23.59
C ALA A 16 -3.02 -14.79 22.24
N LEU A 17 -3.87 -15.82 22.22
CA LEU A 17 -4.64 -16.23 21.04
C LEU A 17 -5.59 -15.14 20.55
N THR A 18 -6.23 -14.39 21.45
CA THR A 18 -7.12 -13.28 21.06
C THR A 18 -6.37 -12.07 20.52
N TRP A 19 -5.17 -11.79 21.02
CA TRP A 19 -4.38 -10.61 20.62
C TRP A 19 -3.58 -10.84 19.33
N MET A 20 -3.20 -12.09 19.04
CA MET A 20 -2.47 -12.44 17.83
C MET A 20 -3.16 -11.98 16.52
N PRO A 21 -4.46 -12.24 16.27
CA PRO A 21 -5.13 -11.78 15.04
C PRO A 21 -5.23 -10.26 14.97
N VAL A 22 -5.40 -9.57 16.11
CA VAL A 22 -5.43 -8.10 16.17
C VAL A 22 -4.08 -7.54 15.76
N TYR A 23 -2.99 -8.11 16.28
CA TYR A 23 -1.64 -7.71 15.92
C TYR A 23 -1.36 -7.91 14.42
N ILE A 24 -1.72 -9.06 13.87
CA ILE A 24 -1.54 -9.35 12.44
C ILE A 24 -2.34 -8.37 11.58
N HIS A 25 -3.57 -8.05 11.98
CA HIS A 25 -4.40 -7.08 11.25
C HIS A 25 -3.77 -5.69 11.23
N VAL A 26 -3.29 -5.21 12.38
CA VAL A 26 -2.60 -3.92 12.48
C VAL A 26 -1.33 -3.91 11.65
N LEU A 27 -0.54 -4.99 11.68
CA LEU A 27 0.67 -5.11 10.89
C LEU A 27 0.37 -4.98 9.38
N LYS A 28 -0.65 -5.68 8.88
CA LYS A 28 -1.08 -5.56 7.47
C LYS A 28 -1.57 -4.16 7.11
N GLN A 29 -2.28 -3.48 8.03
CA GLN A 29 -2.71 -2.09 7.80
C GLN A 29 -1.52 -1.13 7.71
N LEU A 30 -0.50 -1.30 8.56
CA LEU A 30 0.72 -0.50 8.50
C LEU A 30 1.46 -0.72 7.17
N GLU A 31 1.53 -1.97 6.71
CA GLU A 31 2.15 -2.33 5.44
C GLU A 31 1.39 -1.72 4.24
N ASP A 32 0.06 -1.83 4.20
CA ASP A 32 -0.77 -1.19 3.16
C ASP A 32 -0.61 0.34 3.15
N SER A 33 -0.50 0.95 4.33
CA SER A 33 -0.27 2.39 4.46
C SER A 33 1.12 2.80 3.95
N ALA A 34 2.16 2.04 4.30
CA ALA A 34 3.52 2.27 3.83
C ALA A 34 3.63 2.12 2.31
N GLN A 35 3.01 1.07 1.75
CA GLN A 35 2.95 0.86 0.31
C GLN A 35 2.18 2.02 -0.37
N SER A 36 1.03 2.42 0.16
CA SER A 36 0.25 3.52 -0.40
C SER A 36 1.03 4.84 -0.42
N LYS A 37 1.75 5.17 0.65
CA LYS A 37 2.63 6.36 0.69
C LYS A 37 3.73 6.30 -0.37
N PHE A 38 4.37 5.14 -0.51
CA PHE A 38 5.42 4.94 -1.50
C PHE A 38 4.88 5.11 -2.93
N VAL A 39 3.71 4.56 -3.24
CA VAL A 39 3.09 4.74 -4.56
C VAL A 39 2.73 6.20 -4.83
N HIS A 40 2.21 6.92 -3.82
CA HIS A 40 1.95 8.36 -3.97
C HIS A 40 3.23 9.14 -4.26
N GLU A 41 4.32 8.87 -3.53
CA GLU A 41 5.60 9.53 -3.76
C GLU A 41 6.13 9.27 -5.17
N LEU A 42 6.05 8.02 -5.63
CA LEU A 42 6.43 7.60 -6.98
C LEU A 42 5.59 8.31 -8.05
N PHE A 43 4.29 8.41 -7.82
CA PHE A 43 3.36 9.09 -8.71
C PHE A 43 3.64 10.60 -8.80
N TYR A 44 3.87 11.26 -7.67
CA TYR A 44 4.25 12.69 -7.67
C TYR A 44 5.62 12.95 -8.28
N GLN A 45 6.58 12.03 -8.12
CA GLN A 45 7.86 12.09 -8.83
C GLN A 45 7.64 12.05 -10.34
N TYR A 46 6.84 11.10 -10.84
CA TYR A 46 6.51 11.03 -12.26
C TYR A 46 5.80 12.29 -12.77
N LEU A 47 4.81 12.79 -12.03
CA LEU A 47 4.14 14.04 -12.38
C LEU A 47 5.13 15.22 -12.46
N MET A 48 6.12 15.27 -11.56
CA MET A 48 7.17 16.30 -11.59
C MET A 48 8.08 16.15 -12.82
N GLU A 49 8.51 14.93 -13.16
CA GLU A 49 9.33 14.64 -14.35
C GLU A 49 8.60 15.02 -15.64
N VAL A 50 7.29 14.74 -15.72
CA VAL A 50 6.43 15.19 -16.82
C VAL A 50 6.35 16.72 -16.85
N LYS A 51 6.27 17.40 -15.69
CA LYS A 51 6.25 18.88 -15.62
C LYS A 51 7.54 19.50 -16.15
N LEU A 52 8.66 18.87 -15.87
CA LEU A 52 10.00 19.31 -16.28
C LEU A 52 10.29 19.00 -17.75
N GLY A 53 9.40 18.27 -18.44
CA GLY A 53 9.58 17.86 -19.82
C GLY A 53 10.60 16.73 -20.00
N GLU A 54 10.98 16.06 -18.91
CA GLU A 54 11.89 14.91 -18.94
C GLU A 54 11.17 13.60 -19.26
N ALA A 55 9.86 13.52 -18.99
CA ALA A 55 9.01 12.37 -19.30
C ALA A 55 7.88 12.73 -20.27
N GLU A 56 7.65 11.88 -21.27
CA GLU A 56 6.58 12.08 -22.26
C GLU A 56 5.20 11.75 -21.66
N LYS A 57 4.20 12.59 -22.00
CA LYS A 57 2.78 12.33 -21.72
C LYS A 57 2.34 11.07 -22.50
N GLY A 58 2.11 9.97 -21.80
CA GLY A 58 1.72 8.70 -22.43
C GLY A 58 1.57 7.56 -21.43
N ILE A 59 1.22 6.38 -21.95
CA ILE A 59 1.17 5.14 -21.16
C ILE A 59 2.61 4.82 -20.77
N SER A 60 2.93 4.98 -19.49
CA SER A 60 4.24 4.67 -18.94
C SER A 60 4.08 3.64 -17.83
N SER A 61 5.11 2.82 -17.62
CA SER A 61 5.15 1.88 -16.52
C SER A 61 6.41 2.15 -15.73
N ILE A 62 6.24 2.46 -14.45
CA ILE A 62 7.38 2.66 -13.56
C ILE A 62 7.71 1.30 -12.94
N GLU A 63 8.91 0.81 -13.22
CA GLU A 63 9.44 -0.39 -12.59
C GLU A 63 10.25 0.00 -11.35
N LYS A 64 9.78 -0.38 -10.16
CA LYS A 64 10.57 -0.29 -8.92
C LYS A 64 10.38 -1.56 -8.11
N LYS A 65 11.50 -2.14 -7.65
CA LYS A 65 11.54 -3.30 -6.74
C LYS A 65 10.71 -4.49 -7.22
N GLU A 66 10.96 -4.95 -8.46
CA GLU A 66 10.29 -6.11 -9.07
C GLU A 66 8.77 -5.96 -9.26
N GLN A 67 8.22 -4.76 -9.06
CA GLN A 67 6.82 -4.45 -9.30
C GLN A 67 6.71 -3.37 -10.39
N THR A 68 5.84 -3.66 -11.36
CA THR A 68 5.50 -2.73 -12.44
C THR A 68 4.25 -1.95 -12.04
N TYR A 69 4.38 -0.64 -11.98
CA TYR A 69 3.29 0.28 -11.69
C TYR A 69 2.82 0.94 -12.98
N PRO A 70 1.74 0.44 -13.61
CA PRO A 70 1.26 1.03 -14.83
C PRO A 70 0.57 2.36 -14.54
N ILE A 71 0.96 3.37 -15.32
CA ILE A 71 0.40 4.73 -15.31
C ILE A 71 -0.38 4.93 -16.60
N PHE A 72 -1.63 5.33 -16.44
CA PHE A 72 -2.56 5.56 -17.53
C PHE A 72 -3.12 6.96 -17.46
N TRP A 73 -3.27 7.58 -18.63
CA TRP A 73 -3.97 8.85 -18.79
C TRP A 73 -5.40 8.51 -19.23
N GLU A 74 -6.39 8.75 -18.35
CA GLU A 74 -7.81 8.51 -18.65
C GLU A 74 -8.37 9.64 -19.53
N GLU A 75 -7.93 10.88 -19.30
CA GLU A 75 -8.37 12.12 -19.97
C GLU A 75 -7.16 13.06 -20.15
N ASP A 76 -7.27 14.11 -20.99
CA ASP A 76 -6.18 15.09 -21.25
C ASP A 76 -5.56 15.68 -19.96
N ASN A 77 -6.33 15.73 -18.87
CA ASN A 77 -5.91 16.28 -17.58
C ASN A 77 -6.01 15.28 -16.41
N LYS A 78 -6.11 13.96 -16.63
CA LYS A 78 -6.24 13.01 -15.51
C LYS A 78 -5.27 11.85 -15.62
N VAL A 79 -4.36 11.78 -14.66
CA VAL A 79 -3.33 10.73 -14.58
C VAL A 79 -3.69 9.77 -13.46
N CYS A 80 -3.65 8.48 -13.75
CA CYS A 80 -3.94 7.43 -12.79
C CYS A 80 -2.78 6.43 -12.71
N ILE A 81 -2.43 6.01 -11.49
CA ILE A 81 -1.51 4.91 -11.22
C ILE A 81 -2.29 3.76 -10.59
N GLN A 82 -2.11 2.55 -11.13
CA GLN A 82 -2.74 1.35 -10.62
C GLN A 82 -1.70 0.47 -9.93
N TYR A 83 -2.07 -0.10 -8.78
CA TYR A 83 -1.22 -1.04 -8.04
C TYR A 83 -2.05 -2.07 -7.29
N GLU A 84 -1.45 -3.21 -6.99
CA GLU A 84 -2.03 -4.22 -6.13
C GLU A 84 -1.45 -4.08 -4.72
N ASN A 85 -2.32 -4.00 -3.72
CA ASN A 85 -1.87 -3.85 -2.34
C ASN A 85 -1.56 -5.21 -1.67
N VAL A 86 -1.05 -5.16 -0.44
CA VAL A 86 -0.79 -6.36 0.41
C VAL A 86 -2.03 -7.21 0.71
N PHE A 87 -3.23 -6.70 0.46
CA PHE A 87 -4.48 -7.44 0.57
C PHE A 87 -4.95 -8.01 -0.78
N GLN A 88 -4.12 -7.98 -1.82
CA GLN A 88 -4.46 -8.40 -3.20
C GLN A 88 -5.64 -7.62 -3.80
N GLN A 89 -5.82 -6.38 -3.34
CA GLN A 89 -6.83 -5.47 -3.85
C GLN A 89 -6.17 -4.53 -4.85
N SER A 90 -6.74 -4.48 -6.06
CA SER A 90 -6.36 -3.50 -7.05
C SER A 90 -6.84 -2.12 -6.60
N LYS A 91 -5.90 -1.24 -6.28
CA LYS A 91 -6.14 0.17 -5.96
C LYS A 91 -5.69 1.04 -7.13
N LYS A 92 -6.42 2.13 -7.34
CA LYS A 92 -6.04 3.18 -8.27
C LYS A 92 -6.00 4.52 -7.56
N ILE A 93 -4.95 5.29 -7.80
CA ILE A 93 -4.83 6.69 -7.38
C ILE A 93 -4.88 7.51 -8.65
N CYS A 94 -5.75 8.52 -8.67
CA CYS A 94 -5.86 9.44 -9.79
C CYS A 94 -5.73 10.86 -9.27
N ASP A 95 -5.04 11.70 -10.01
CA ASP A 95 -4.94 13.12 -9.73
C ASP A 95 -5.17 13.93 -11.01
N VAL A 96 -5.65 15.16 -10.84
CA VAL A 96 -5.91 16.08 -11.94
C VAL A 96 -4.62 16.80 -12.29
N TRP A 97 -4.10 16.53 -13.47
CA TRP A 97 -3.01 17.31 -14.04
C TRP A 97 -3.48 18.73 -14.31
N THR A 98 -2.94 19.67 -13.55
CA THR A 98 -3.13 21.11 -13.77
C THR A 98 -1.77 21.68 -14.20
N GLU A 99 -1.72 22.22 -15.42
CA GLU A 99 -0.52 22.79 -16.05
C GLU A 99 0.03 23.99 -15.26
#